data_AF-A0A0F9GJG1-F1
#
_entry.id   AF-A0A0F9GJG1-F1
#
_cell.length_a   1.000
_cell.length_b   1.000
_cell.length_c   1.000
_cell.angle_alpha   90.00
_cell.angle_beta   90.00
_cell.angle_gamma   90.00
#
_symmetry.space_group_name_H-M   'P 1'
#
loop_
_entity.id
_entity.type
_entity.pdbx_description
1 polymer ?
#
loop_
_entity_poly.entity_id
_entity_poly.type
_entity_poly.pdbx_seq_one_letter_code
_entity_poly.pdbx_strand_id
1 'polypeptide(L)'
;MPQQDFDWELILDTYRQIAETANAANEQRYGQIMQTVATTQDKVGQRYSEIMDFVDTIGGAGMERIGQAGQRAMATADQDLISRGLGQTTVRSAVQRGITEDMSRAEREQAEQTAKQRTDVMKSQVGADERLGMFLAQMQEARTDRGPDAGLMAQLMSQAGMGEGLGGGAGGGVSR
;
A
#
# COMPACT_ATOMS: atom_id res chain seq x y z
N MET A 1 29.82 -4.98 68.91
CA MET A 1 29.23 -4.51 67.65
C MET A 1 28.28 -5.60 67.19
N PRO A 2 26.97 -5.35 67.07
CA PRO A 2 26.04 -6.38 66.61
C PRO A 2 26.28 -6.61 65.11
N GLN A 3 26.49 -7.86 64.71
CA GLN A 3 26.50 -8.27 63.31
C GLN A 3 25.07 -8.06 62.79
N GLN A 4 24.90 -7.17 61.81
CA GLN A 4 23.66 -7.09 61.03
C GLN A 4 23.57 -8.36 60.20
N ASP A 5 22.73 -9.31 60.62
CA ASP A 5 22.35 -10.44 59.80
C ASP A 5 21.67 -9.89 58.54
N PHE A 6 22.34 -10.04 57.40
CA PHE A 6 21.78 -9.72 56.09
C PHE A 6 20.68 -10.75 55.80
N ASP A 7 19.43 -10.29 55.79
CA ASP A 7 18.28 -11.12 55.47
C ASP A 7 18.19 -11.36 53.95
N TRP A 8 18.98 -12.34 53.50
CA TRP A 8 19.09 -12.71 52.08
C TRP A 8 17.77 -13.21 51.51
N GLU A 9 16.89 -13.78 52.33
CA GLU A 9 15.57 -14.23 51.87
C GLU A 9 14.68 -13.03 51.51
N LEU A 10 14.68 -11.97 52.32
CA LEU A 10 13.96 -10.73 52.04
C LEU A 10 14.41 -10.07 50.73
N ILE A 11 15.73 -10.04 50.48
CA ILE A 11 16.30 -9.46 49.25
C ILE A 11 15.91 -10.29 48.02
N LEU A 12 15.97 -11.62 48.12
CA LEU A 12 15.60 -12.51 47.02
C LEU A 12 14.11 -12.44 46.70
N ASP A 13 13.25 -12.34 47.71
CA ASP A 13 11.79 -12.23 47.51
C ASP A 13 11.41 -10.88 46.89
N THR A 14 12.08 -9.81 47.32
CA THR A 14 11.93 -8.48 46.70
C THR A 14 12.37 -8.50 45.23
N TYR A 15 13.48 -9.17 44.90
CA TYR A 15 13.92 -9.33 43.52
C TYR A 15 12.95 -10.16 42.67
N ARG A 16 12.38 -11.24 43.23
CA ARG A 16 11.35 -12.05 42.55
C ARG A 16 10.10 -11.24 42.27
N GLN A 17 9.59 -10.48 43.24
CA GLN A 17 8.43 -9.62 43.04
C GLN A 17 8.69 -8.53 42.00
N ILE A 18 9.87 -7.88 42.02
CA ILE A 18 10.24 -6.90 41.00
C ILE A 18 10.32 -7.56 39.62
N ALA A 19 10.88 -8.76 39.51
CA ALA A 19 10.96 -9.50 38.26
C ALA A 19 9.57 -9.91 37.74
N GLU A 20 8.67 -10.39 38.61
CA GLU A 20 7.28 -10.73 38.26
C GLU A 20 6.49 -9.50 37.82
N THR A 21 6.64 -8.37 38.52
CA THR A 21 5.96 -7.11 38.17
C THR A 21 6.48 -6.55 36.85
N ALA A 22 7.80 -6.63 36.61
CA ALA A 22 8.41 -6.25 35.34
C ALA A 22 7.96 -7.16 34.19
N ASN A 23 7.84 -8.48 34.43
CA ASN A 23 7.32 -9.42 33.45
C ASN A 23 5.85 -9.16 33.12
N ALA A 24 5.00 -8.91 34.12
CA ALA A 24 3.60 -8.57 33.90
C ALA A 24 3.43 -7.25 33.12
N ALA A 25 4.24 -6.22 33.42
CA ALA A 25 4.23 -4.96 32.68
C ALA A 25 4.73 -5.13 31.23
N ASN A 26 5.72 -6.00 31.01
CA ASN A 26 6.21 -6.35 29.69
C ASN A 26 5.18 -7.15 28.89
N GLU A 27 4.43 -8.07 29.52
CA GLU A 27 3.35 -8.81 28.88
C GLU A 27 2.20 -7.90 28.45
N GLN A 28 1.81 -6.94 29.29
CA GLN A 28 0.79 -5.95 28.93
C GLN A 28 1.24 -5.07 27.76
N ARG A 29 2.48 -4.56 27.78
CA ARG A 29 3.05 -3.80 26.66
C ARG A 29 3.10 -4.63 25.39
N TYR A 30 3.52 -5.89 25.48
CA TYR A 30 3.55 -6.81 24.34
C TYR A 30 2.16 -7.03 23.75
N GLY A 31 1.14 -7.24 24.60
CA GLY A 31 -0.25 -7.38 24.16
C GLY A 31 -0.74 -6.14 23.39
N GLN A 32 -0.42 -4.94 23.88
CA GLN A 32 -0.75 -3.67 23.21
C GLN A 32 -0.03 -3.52 21.85
N ILE A 33 1.25 -3.91 21.77
CA ILE A 33 1.99 -3.85 20.50
C ILE A 33 1.41 -4.86 19.51
N MET A 34 1.12 -6.09 19.93
CA MET A 34 0.50 -7.09 19.06
C MET A 34 -0.86 -6.65 18.55
N GLN A 35 -1.68 -6.03 19.40
CA GLN A 35 -2.96 -5.46 18.98
C GLN A 35 -2.79 -4.31 17.99
N THR A 36 -1.78 -3.45 18.20
CA THR A 36 -1.46 -2.34 17.28
C THR A 36 -0.97 -2.87 15.93
N VAL A 37 -0.13 -3.91 15.93
CA VAL A 37 0.35 -4.56 14.70
C VAL A 37 -0.80 -5.21 13.95
N ALA A 38 -1.67 -5.96 14.63
CA ALA A 38 -2.85 -6.57 14.01
C ALA A 38 -3.76 -5.51 13.36
N THR A 39 -4.08 -4.44 14.09
CA THR A 39 -4.89 -3.32 13.58
C THR A 39 -4.21 -2.63 12.39
N THR A 40 -2.88 -2.50 12.42
CA THR A 40 -2.11 -1.91 11.32
C THR A 40 -2.14 -2.80 10.10
N GLN A 41 -1.98 -4.11 10.25
CA GLN A 41 -2.08 -5.08 9.17
C GLN A 41 -3.46 -5.04 8.51
N ASP A 42 -4.53 -4.99 9.29
CA ASP A 42 -5.90 -4.88 8.77
C ASP A 42 -6.10 -3.58 7.96
N LYS A 43 -5.65 -2.43 8.48
CA LYS A 43 -5.72 -1.14 7.79
C LYS A 43 -4.90 -1.12 6.50
N VAL A 44 -3.72 -1.72 6.52
CA VAL A 44 -2.85 -1.84 5.35
C VAL A 44 -3.53 -2.70 4.28
N GLY A 45 -4.10 -3.85 4.66
CA GLY A 45 -4.86 -4.70 3.75
C GLY A 45 -6.06 -4.00 3.11
N GLN A 46 -6.83 -3.25 3.89
CA GLN A 46 -7.96 -2.45 3.39
C GLN A 46 -7.52 -1.39 2.38
N ARG A 47 -6.48 -0.61 2.69
CA ARG A 47 -5.93 0.39 1.76
C ARG A 47 -5.43 -0.23 0.47
N TYR A 48 -4.80 -1.41 0.53
CA TYR A 48 -4.39 -2.11 -0.68
C TYR A 48 -5.58 -2.55 -1.55
N SER A 49 -6.65 -3.05 -0.93
CA SER A 49 -7.88 -3.39 -1.65
C SER A 49 -8.45 -2.16 -2.37
N GLU A 50 -8.58 -1.03 -1.67
CA GLU A 50 -9.09 0.23 -2.25
C GLU A 50 -8.22 0.70 -3.43
N ILE A 51 -6.89 0.61 -3.31
CA ILE A 51 -5.97 0.99 -4.39
C ILE A 51 -6.13 0.04 -5.59
N MET A 52 -6.27 -1.27 -5.36
CA MET A 52 -6.46 -2.25 -6.44
C MET A 52 -7.78 -2.01 -7.18
N ASP A 53 -8.87 -1.77 -6.44
CA ASP A 53 -10.19 -1.44 -7.01
C ASP A 53 -10.12 -0.14 -7.84
N PHE A 54 -9.35 0.83 -7.37
CA PHE A 54 -9.12 2.08 -8.08
C PHE A 54 -8.32 1.87 -9.38
N VAL A 55 -7.25 1.08 -9.35
CA VAL A 55 -6.45 0.74 -10.53
C VAL A 55 -7.30 0.00 -11.57
N ASP A 56 -8.13 -0.95 -11.14
CA ASP A 56 -9.04 -1.69 -12.02
C ASP A 56 -10.11 -0.75 -12.62
N THR A 57 -10.64 0.19 -11.83
CA THR A 57 -11.58 1.21 -12.31
C THR A 57 -10.96 2.14 -13.36
N ILE A 58 -9.73 2.60 -13.14
CA ILE A 58 -8.99 3.42 -14.13
C ILE A 58 -8.74 2.62 -15.40
N GLY A 59 -8.31 1.37 -15.27
CA GLY A 59 -8.09 0.47 -16.41
C GLY A 59 -9.34 0.33 -17.27
N GLY A 60 -10.48 0.02 -16.65
CA GLY A 60 -11.77 -0.11 -17.33
C GLY A 60 -12.21 1.19 -18.02
N ALA A 61 -12.15 2.32 -17.30
CA ALA A 61 -12.51 3.63 -17.87
C ALA A 61 -11.58 4.05 -19.03
N GLY A 62 -10.30 3.70 -18.97
CA GLY A 62 -9.33 3.92 -20.04
C GLY A 62 -9.69 3.15 -21.30
N MET A 63 -10.01 1.86 -21.17
CA MET A 63 -10.44 1.00 -22.29
C MET A 63 -11.74 1.52 -22.93
N GLU A 64 -12.71 1.94 -22.13
CA GLU A 64 -13.95 2.53 -22.65
C GLU A 64 -13.68 3.80 -23.47
N ARG A 65 -12.80 4.69 -22.98
CA ARG A 65 -12.41 5.91 -23.70
C ARG A 65 -11.71 5.61 -25.02
N ILE A 66 -10.84 4.60 -25.07
CA ILE A 66 -10.18 4.15 -26.31
C ILE A 66 -11.23 3.68 -27.32
N GLY A 67 -12.19 2.86 -26.87
CA GLY A 67 -13.32 2.42 -27.68
C GLY A 67 -14.14 3.58 -28.26
N GLN A 68 -14.52 4.55 -27.40
CA GLN A 68 -15.27 5.73 -27.82
C GLN A 68 -14.47 6.62 -28.79
N ALA A 69 -13.17 6.82 -28.54
CA ALA A 69 -12.29 7.60 -29.41
C ALA A 69 -12.16 6.93 -30.79
N GLY A 70 -12.00 5.61 -30.82
CA GLY A 70 -11.95 4.81 -32.03
C GLY A 70 -13.22 4.91 -32.87
N GLN A 71 -14.40 4.78 -32.25
CA GLN A 71 -15.68 4.94 -32.94
C GLN A 71 -15.85 6.35 -33.53
N ARG A 72 -15.46 7.39 -32.78
CA ARG A 72 -15.48 8.77 -33.28
C ARG A 72 -14.51 8.98 -34.45
N ALA A 73 -13.32 8.39 -34.38
CA ALA A 73 -12.33 8.44 -35.45
C ALA A 73 -12.86 7.74 -36.72
N MET A 74 -13.46 6.56 -36.59
CA MET A 74 -14.08 5.86 -37.72
C MET A 74 -15.21 6.67 -38.34
N ALA A 75 -16.12 7.23 -37.53
CA ALA A 75 -17.23 8.04 -38.03
C ALA A 75 -16.75 9.30 -38.76
N THR A 76 -15.72 9.97 -38.23
CA THR A 76 -15.12 11.16 -38.83
C THR A 76 -14.43 10.81 -40.15
N ALA A 77 -13.65 9.73 -40.17
CA ALA A 77 -12.98 9.24 -41.37
C ALA A 77 -13.98 8.82 -42.45
N ASP A 78 -15.06 8.12 -42.08
CA ASP A 78 -16.12 7.75 -43.02
C ASP A 78 -16.79 9.00 -43.62
N GLN A 79 -17.08 10.03 -42.81
CA GLN A 79 -17.64 11.30 -43.32
C GLN A 79 -16.69 12.01 -44.29
N ASP A 80 -15.41 12.11 -43.96
CA ASP A 80 -14.41 12.75 -44.85
C ASP A 80 -14.27 11.98 -46.17
N LEU A 81 -14.23 10.65 -46.12
CA LEU A 81 -14.17 9.80 -47.31
C LEU A 81 -15.44 9.91 -48.17
N ILE A 82 -16.62 9.93 -47.54
CA ILE A 82 -17.89 10.14 -48.26
C ILE A 82 -17.91 11.52 -48.91
N SER A 83 -17.53 12.58 -48.18
CA SER A 83 -17.49 13.95 -48.69
C SER A 83 -16.52 14.12 -49.88
N ARG A 84 -15.47 13.29 -49.94
CA ARG A 84 -14.50 13.27 -51.05
C ARG A 84 -14.86 12.28 -52.17
N GLY A 85 -16.00 11.60 -52.09
CA GLY A 85 -16.42 10.61 -53.08
C GLY A 85 -15.67 9.28 -53.01
N LEU A 86 -14.91 9.03 -51.94
CA LEU A 86 -14.10 7.82 -51.72
C LEU A 86 -14.84 6.74 -50.90
N GLY A 87 -16.13 6.92 -50.60
CA GLY A 87 -16.90 6.07 -49.68
C GLY A 87 -17.05 4.58 -50.07
N GLN A 88 -16.82 4.21 -51.34
CA GLN A 88 -16.83 2.83 -51.84
C GLN A 88 -15.45 2.31 -52.26
N THR A 89 -14.38 2.99 -51.89
CA THR A 89 -13.02 2.63 -52.33
C THR A 89 -12.31 1.73 -51.32
N THR A 90 -11.25 1.05 -51.77
CA THR A 90 -10.33 0.30 -50.90
C THR A 90 -9.63 1.19 -49.86
N VAL A 91 -9.56 2.50 -50.10
CA VAL A 91 -9.02 3.49 -49.15
C VAL A 91 -9.83 3.48 -47.86
N ARG A 92 -11.16 3.33 -47.93
CA ARG A 92 -12.01 3.24 -46.74
C ARG A 92 -11.64 2.04 -45.87
N SER A 93 -11.49 0.87 -46.48
CA SER A 93 -11.09 -0.34 -45.76
C SER A 93 -9.69 -0.22 -45.16
N ALA A 94 -8.75 0.44 -45.86
CA ALA A 94 -7.40 0.68 -45.35
C ALA A 94 -7.41 1.63 -44.13
N VAL A 95 -8.19 2.71 -44.20
CA VAL A 95 -8.33 3.66 -43.08
C VAL A 95 -8.99 3.01 -41.87
N GLN A 96 -10.08 2.27 -42.06
CA GLN A 96 -10.75 1.54 -40.97
C GLN A 96 -9.83 0.51 -40.32
N ARG A 97 -9.03 -0.21 -41.12
CA ARG A 97 -8.02 -1.14 -40.59
C ARG A 97 -6.95 -0.41 -39.77
N GLY A 98 -6.42 0.71 -40.29
CA GLY A 98 -5.44 1.53 -39.55
C GLY A 98 -5.97 2.00 -38.20
N ILE A 99 -7.20 2.55 -38.16
CA ILE A 99 -7.84 2.96 -36.91
C ILE A 99 -8.00 1.77 -35.94
N THR A 100 -8.37 0.60 -36.45
CA THR A 100 -8.53 -0.61 -35.63
C THR A 100 -7.20 -1.10 -35.06
N GLU A 101 -6.12 -1.04 -35.85
CA GLU A 101 -4.76 -1.38 -35.42
C GLU A 101 -4.26 -0.39 -34.36
N ASP A 102 -4.51 0.90 -34.53
CA ASP A 102 -4.16 1.95 -33.56
C ASP A 102 -4.93 1.77 -32.25
N MET A 103 -6.23 1.48 -32.30
CA MET A 103 -7.02 1.13 -31.11
C MET A 103 -6.45 -0.10 -30.42
N SER A 104 -6.18 -1.18 -31.16
CA SER A 104 -5.63 -2.42 -30.61
C SER A 104 -4.26 -2.24 -29.98
N ARG A 105 -3.48 -1.25 -30.44
CA ARG A 105 -2.20 -0.87 -29.84
C ARG A 105 -2.41 -0.08 -28.56
N ALA A 106 -3.28 0.94 -28.59
CA ALA A 106 -3.62 1.74 -27.41
C ALA A 106 -4.21 0.87 -26.29
N GLU A 107 -5.06 -0.10 -26.63
CA GLU A 107 -5.61 -1.08 -25.69
C GLU A 107 -4.51 -1.92 -25.02
N ARG A 108 -3.53 -2.40 -25.81
CA ARG A 108 -2.38 -3.15 -25.26
C ARG A 108 -1.52 -2.28 -24.36
N GLU A 109 -1.20 -1.07 -24.78
CA GLU A 109 -0.41 -0.12 -23.97
C GLU A 109 -1.13 0.20 -22.65
N GLN A 110 -2.44 0.43 -22.68
CA GLN A 110 -3.25 0.66 -21.49
C GLN A 110 -3.25 -0.57 -20.57
N ALA A 111 -3.46 -1.76 -21.12
CA ALA A 111 -3.43 -3.00 -20.36
C ALA A 111 -2.06 -3.26 -19.70
N GLU A 112 -0.96 -3.00 -20.43
CA GLU A 112 0.39 -3.09 -19.88
C GLU A 112 0.65 -2.07 -18.77
N GLN A 113 0.15 -0.84 -18.90
CA GLN A 113 0.27 0.19 -17.86
C GLN A 113 -0.52 -0.20 -16.60
N THR A 114 -1.77 -0.66 -16.74
CA THR A 114 -2.57 -1.13 -15.60
C THR A 114 -1.91 -2.36 -14.95
N ALA A 115 -1.38 -3.30 -15.73
CA ALA A 115 -0.67 -4.47 -15.20
C ALA A 115 0.61 -4.08 -14.44
N LYS A 116 1.36 -3.08 -14.92
CA LYS A 116 2.53 -2.53 -14.22
C LYS A 116 2.13 -1.89 -12.90
N GLN A 117 1.12 -1.01 -12.90
CA GLN A 117 0.61 -0.38 -11.68
C GLN A 117 0.16 -1.42 -10.65
N ARG A 118 -0.58 -2.44 -11.09
CA ARG A 118 -0.99 -3.57 -10.24
C ARG A 118 0.20 -4.29 -9.62
N THR A 119 1.22 -4.57 -10.43
CA THR A 119 2.45 -5.24 -9.97
C THR A 119 3.19 -4.39 -8.95
N ASP A 120 3.27 -3.08 -9.13
CA ASP A 120 3.94 -2.18 -8.20
C ASP A 120 3.21 -2.09 -6.86
N VAL A 121 1.87 -2.06 -6.88
CA VAL A 121 1.03 -2.12 -5.67
C VAL A 121 1.25 -3.45 -4.93
N MET A 122 1.24 -4.58 -5.65
CA MET A 122 1.50 -5.90 -5.05
C MET A 122 2.91 -6.00 -4.47
N LYS A 123 3.94 -5.50 -5.15
CA LYS A 123 5.32 -5.47 -4.63
C LYS A 123 5.42 -4.63 -3.36
N SER A 124 4.72 -3.49 -3.32
CA SER A 124 4.65 -2.66 -2.12
C SER A 124 4.01 -3.42 -0.95
N GLN A 125 2.93 -4.16 -1.21
CA GLN A 125 2.26 -4.99 -0.20
C GLN A 125 3.18 -6.07 0.34
N VAL A 126 3.80 -6.86 -0.54
CA VAL A 126 4.73 -7.93 -0.13
C VAL A 126 5.88 -7.35 0.71
N GLY A 127 6.44 -6.20 0.32
CA GLY A 127 7.49 -5.54 1.11
C GLY A 127 7.01 -5.01 2.47
N ALA A 128 5.75 -4.61 2.60
CA ALA A 128 5.16 -4.22 3.87
C ALA A 128 4.92 -5.44 4.78
N ASP A 129 4.38 -6.52 4.23
CA ASP A 129 4.12 -7.78 4.94
C ASP A 129 5.42 -8.43 5.42
N GLU A 130 6.48 -8.45 4.60
CA GLU A 130 7.80 -8.95 5.00
C GLU A 130 8.39 -8.15 6.17
N ARG A 131 8.27 -6.81 6.16
CA ARG A 131 8.75 -5.96 7.26
C ARG A 131 7.97 -6.19 8.54
N LEU A 132 6.65 -6.31 8.45
CA LEU A 132 5.79 -6.63 9.60
C LEU A 132 6.11 -8.04 10.14
N GLY A 133 6.32 -9.01 9.26
CA GLY A 133 6.73 -10.37 9.63
C GLY A 133 8.09 -10.41 10.35
N MET A 134 9.10 -9.71 9.82
CA MET A 134 10.40 -9.58 10.49
C MET A 134 10.28 -8.87 11.84
N PHE A 135 9.46 -7.84 11.95
CA PHE A 135 9.21 -7.15 13.23
C PHE A 135 8.57 -8.07 14.27
N LEU A 136 7.56 -8.84 13.87
CA LEU A 136 6.91 -9.84 14.73
C LEU A 136 7.88 -10.93 15.19
N ALA A 137 8.73 -11.42 14.28
CA ALA A 137 9.77 -12.39 14.61
C ALA A 137 10.80 -11.83 15.61
N GLN A 138 11.29 -10.60 15.39
CA GLN A 138 12.20 -9.92 16.32
C GLN A 138 11.56 -9.67 17.69
N MET A 139 10.26 -9.34 17.74
CA MET A 139 9.56 -9.21 19.00
C MET A 139 9.37 -10.54 19.74
N GLN A 140 9.15 -11.64 19.02
CA GLN A 140 9.11 -12.97 19.62
C GLN A 140 10.48 -13.39 20.18
N GLU A 141 11.56 -13.07 19.46
CA GLU A 141 12.93 -13.33 19.89
C GLU A 141 13.37 -12.45 21.08
N ALA A 142 12.95 -11.17 21.10
CA ALA A 142 13.16 -10.28 22.25
C ALA A 142 12.42 -10.77 23.51
N ARG A 143 11.26 -11.40 23.35
CA ARG A 143 10.51 -12.04 24.44
C ARG A 143 11.32 -13.12 25.16
N THR A 144 12.26 -13.75 24.46
CA THR A 144 13.11 -14.82 25.01
C THR A 144 14.38 -14.34 25.72
N ASP A 145 14.84 -13.08 25.54
CA ASP A 145 16.16 -12.68 26.10
C ASP A 145 16.25 -11.25 26.68
N ARG A 146 15.48 -10.27 26.21
CA ARG A 146 15.50 -8.87 26.68
C ARG A 146 14.28 -8.16 26.11
N GLY A 147 13.42 -7.59 26.97
CA GLY A 147 12.14 -6.98 26.59
C GLY A 147 12.19 -6.03 25.38
N PRO A 148 11.04 -5.75 24.75
CA PRO A 148 10.97 -5.12 23.43
C PRO A 148 11.69 -3.77 23.38
N ASP A 149 12.63 -3.64 22.45
CA ASP A 149 13.45 -2.44 22.27
C ASP A 149 12.59 -1.27 21.77
N ALA A 150 12.50 -0.21 22.59
CA ALA A 150 11.66 0.95 22.34
C ALA A 150 12.06 1.70 21.04
N GLY A 151 13.31 1.60 20.60
CA GLY A 151 13.78 2.21 19.35
C GLY A 151 13.13 1.59 18.11
N LEU A 152 12.93 0.27 18.13
CA LEU A 152 12.32 -0.48 17.04
C LEU A 152 10.82 -0.19 16.93
N MET A 153 10.15 0.02 18.07
CA MET A 153 8.75 0.40 18.13
C MET A 153 8.51 1.84 17.63
N ALA A 154 9.40 2.78 17.98
CA ALA A 154 9.35 4.15 17.47
C ALA A 154 9.59 4.20 15.95
N GLN A 155 10.46 3.33 15.42
CA GLN A 155 10.69 3.22 13.98
C GLN A 155 9.47 2.65 13.26
N LEU A 156 8.78 1.66 13.83
CA LEU A 156 7.54 1.13 13.28
C LEU A 156 6.40 2.16 13.33
N MET A 157 6.22 2.88 14.44
CA MET A 157 5.21 3.94 14.53
C MET A 157 5.53 5.12 13.61
N SER A 158 6.80 5.47 13.44
CA SER A 158 7.23 6.48 12.46
C SER A 158 6.96 6.01 11.03
N GLN A 159 7.24 4.75 10.72
CA GLN A 159 7.05 4.20 9.38
C GLN A 159 5.58 3.91 9.04
N ALA A 160 4.77 3.52 10.01
CA ALA A 160 3.31 3.36 9.89
C ALA A 160 2.58 4.73 9.94
N GLY A 161 3.11 5.69 10.71
CA GLY A 161 2.60 7.06 10.82
C GLY A 161 2.96 7.97 9.64
N MET A 162 3.99 7.64 8.85
CA MET A 162 4.29 8.34 7.59
C MET A 162 3.28 8.05 6.47
N GLY A 163 2.28 7.19 6.69
CA GLY A 163 1.12 7.01 5.80
C GLY A 163 -0.01 8.02 6.00
N GLU A 164 0.13 8.96 6.95
CA GLU A 164 -0.86 9.99 7.31
C GLU A 164 -0.31 11.42 7.10
N GLY A 165 0.51 11.60 6.06
CA GLY A 165 1.16 12.89 5.74
C GLY A 165 1.14 13.30 4.26
N LEU A 166 0.29 12.67 3.43
CA LEU A 166 0.03 13.10 2.04
C LEU A 166 -1.42 13.57 1.94
N GLY A 167 -1.69 14.83 2.29
CA GLY A 167 -3.04 15.39 2.14
C GLY A 167 -3.32 16.64 2.97
N GLY A 168 -2.47 17.66 2.88
CA GLY A 168 -2.68 18.93 3.56
C GLY A 168 -2.17 20.10 2.71
N GLY A 169 -2.59 20.14 1.44
CA GLY A 169 -2.41 21.32 0.60
C GLY A 169 -3.23 22.48 1.14
N ALA A 170 -2.64 23.22 2.09
CA ALA A 170 -3.13 24.53 2.48
C ALA A 170 -2.82 25.52 1.35
N GLY A 171 -3.80 25.66 0.45
CA GLY A 171 -3.92 26.85 -0.38
C GLY A 171 -4.07 28.06 0.54
N GLY A 172 -3.19 29.04 0.38
CA GLY A 172 -3.22 30.27 1.16
C GLY A 172 -2.17 31.25 0.68
N GLY A 173 -2.49 32.02 -0.36
CA GLY A 173 -1.56 33.02 -0.87
C GLY A 173 -2.00 33.79 -2.12
N VAL A 174 -3.27 34.20 -2.20
CA VAL A 174 -3.65 35.35 -3.05
C VAL A 174 -4.11 36.46 -2.11
N SER A 175 -3.30 37.51 -2.01
CA SER A 175 -3.73 38.81 -1.52
C SER A 175 -2.79 39.90 -2.03
N ARG A 176 -3.39 40.72 -2.91
CA ARG A 176 -2.97 42.02 -3.45
C ARG A 176 -1.98 42.02 -4.61
#